data_AF-A0AAN4Z5P2-F1
#
_entry.id   AF-A0AAN4Z5P2-F1
#
_cell.length_a   1.000
_cell.length_b   1.000
_cell.length_c   1.000
_cell.angle_alpha   90.00
_cell.angle_beta   90.00
_cell.angle_gamma   90.00
#
_symmetry.space_group_name_H-M   'P 1'
#
loop_
_entity.id
_entity.type
_entity.pdbx_description
1 polymer ?
#
loop_
_entity_poly.entity_id
_entity_poly.type
_entity_poly.pdbx_seq_one_letter_code
_entity_poly.pdbx_strand_id
1 'polypeptide(L)'
;AILMSGSSLSEFAQSEKVVEESKKLAHSLNCSVSPSEEALECLRKFTSIEILEAVDNIGSSRRHPDVVTFGPHIDGDFFPCTIQELAVAAPKKRTLSGATDQESGMFVMNEDTKFIVGIAPTKEQRESFSRRDLVD
;
A
#
# COMPACT_ATOMS: atom_id res chain seq x y z
N ALA A 1 0.17 -22.67 -6.88
CA ALA A 1 0.17 -21.24 -7.22
C ALA A 1 1.47 -20.91 -7.94
N ILE A 2 1.47 -19.89 -8.79
CA ILE A 2 2.68 -19.33 -9.40
C ILE A 2 2.73 -17.87 -8.94
N LEU A 3 3.76 -17.52 -8.18
CA LEU A 3 3.99 -16.20 -7.62
C LEU A 3 5.18 -15.58 -8.36
N MET A 4 4.97 -14.46 -9.02
CA MET A 4 6.02 -13.77 -9.78
C MET A 4 6.17 -12.36 -9.20
N SER A 5 7.38 -12.02 -8.75
CA SER A 5 7.73 -10.66 -8.31
C SER A 5 6.86 -10.14 -7.14
N GLY A 6 6.33 -11.03 -6.31
CA GLY A 6 5.45 -10.66 -5.21
C GLY A 6 4.94 -11.85 -4.41
N SER A 7 4.66 -11.60 -3.13
CA SER A 7 4.06 -12.57 -2.22
C SER A 7 3.19 -11.86 -1.18
N SER A 8 2.36 -12.62 -0.46
CA SER A 8 1.63 -12.09 0.71
C SER A 8 2.55 -11.67 1.87
N LEU A 9 3.84 -12.00 1.82
CA LEU A 9 4.85 -11.62 2.81
C LEU A 9 5.61 -10.35 2.42
N SER A 10 5.36 -9.78 1.23
CA SER A 10 5.99 -8.53 0.81
C SER A 10 5.44 -7.36 1.63
N GLU A 11 6.29 -6.38 1.93
CA GLU A 11 6.00 -5.24 2.82
C GLU A 11 4.81 -4.39 2.32
N PHE A 12 4.61 -4.34 1.00
CA PHE A 12 3.52 -3.61 0.35
C PHE A 12 2.24 -4.45 0.15
N ALA A 13 2.22 -5.73 0.55
CA ALA A 13 1.10 -6.63 0.27
C ALA A 13 -0.06 -6.49 1.27
N GLN A 14 0.21 -5.99 2.48
CA GLN A 14 -0.77 -5.79 3.54
C GLN A 14 -0.30 -4.69 4.49
N SER A 15 -1.23 -3.89 5.01
CA SER A 15 -0.90 -2.85 5.97
C SER A 15 -2.07 -2.47 6.88
N GLU A 16 -1.84 -2.48 8.19
CA GLU A 16 -2.78 -1.93 9.18
C GLU A 16 -2.88 -0.40 9.10
N LYS A 17 -1.91 0.26 8.46
CA LYS A 17 -1.94 1.72 8.24
C LYS A 17 -3.12 2.15 7.37
N VAL A 18 -3.72 1.24 6.59
CA VAL A 18 -4.88 1.53 5.73
C VAL A 18 -6.07 2.09 6.51
N VAL A 19 -6.20 1.75 7.80
CA VAL A 19 -7.29 2.28 8.65
C VAL A 19 -7.17 3.80 8.79
N GLU A 20 -5.97 4.29 9.10
CA GLU A 20 -5.73 5.73 9.22
C GLU A 20 -5.74 6.43 7.86
N GLU A 21 -5.24 5.78 6.80
CA GLU A 21 -5.34 6.33 5.44
C GLU A 21 -6.81 6.44 4.96
N SER A 22 -7.66 5.48 5.32
CA SER A 22 -9.11 5.53 5.03
C SER A 22 -9.80 6.68 5.76
N LYS A 23 -9.38 7.00 7.00
CA LYS A 23 -9.89 8.17 7.73
C LYS A 23 -9.44 9.47 7.08
N LYS A 24 -8.19 9.57 6.61
CA LYS A 24 -7.71 10.74 5.87
C LYS A 24 -8.50 10.96 4.58
N LEU A 25 -8.78 9.89 3.84
CA LEU A 25 -9.61 9.95 2.63
C LEU A 25 -11.03 10.46 2.97
N ALA A 26 -11.69 9.85 3.97
CA ALA A 26 -13.01 10.29 4.42
C ALA A 26 -13.02 11.77 4.81
N HIS A 27 -12.04 12.19 5.61
CA HIS A 27 -11.88 13.59 6.01
C HIS A 27 -11.68 14.53 4.82
N SER A 28 -10.88 14.14 3.82
CA SER A 28 -10.64 14.95 2.60
C SER A 28 -11.90 15.20 1.77
N LEU A 29 -12.87 14.29 1.87
CA LEU A 29 -14.17 14.37 1.21
C LEU A 29 -15.27 14.96 2.13
N ASN A 30 -14.88 15.56 3.25
CA ASN A 30 -15.77 16.11 4.27
C ASN A 30 -16.77 15.07 4.84
N CYS A 31 -16.39 13.79 4.85
CA CYS A 31 -17.13 12.75 5.55
C CYS A 31 -16.72 12.69 7.02
N SER A 32 -17.67 12.30 7.88
CA SER A 32 -17.33 11.91 9.25
C SER A 32 -16.35 10.74 9.23
N VAL A 33 -15.46 10.67 10.22
CA VAL A 33 -14.53 9.54 10.43
C VAL A 33 -14.98 8.60 11.55
N SER A 34 -16.05 8.95 12.26
CA SER A 34 -16.63 8.16 13.33
C SER A 34 -18.11 8.51 13.52
N PRO A 35 -19.02 7.53 13.62
CA PRO A 35 -18.79 6.08 13.49
C PRO A 35 -18.40 5.66 12.06
N SER A 36 -17.81 4.47 11.92
CA SER A 36 -17.33 3.92 10.63
C SER A 36 -18.45 3.78 9.59
N GLU A 37 -19.66 3.47 10.04
CA GLU A 37 -20.85 3.29 9.23
C GLU A 37 -21.25 4.60 8.55
N GLU A 38 -21.23 5.71 9.28
CA GLU A 38 -21.51 7.05 8.73
C GLU A 38 -20.44 7.48 7.72
N ALA A 39 -19.18 7.18 8.00
CA ALA A 39 -18.09 7.41 7.06
C ALA A 39 -18.33 6.65 5.74
N LEU A 40 -18.68 5.37 5.83
CA LEU A 40 -18.94 4.51 4.67
C LEU A 40 -20.16 4.96 3.87
N GLU A 41 -21.27 5.30 4.54
CA GLU A 41 -22.46 5.83 3.89
C GLU A 41 -22.21 7.15 3.17
N CYS A 42 -21.34 8.01 3.74
CA CYS A 42 -20.91 9.23 3.10
C CYS A 42 -20.04 8.96 1.86
N LEU A 43 -19.01 8.11 1.98
CA LEU A 43 -18.11 7.76 0.89
C LEU A 43 -18.84 7.14 -0.31
N ARG A 44 -19.90 6.35 -0.06
CA ARG A 44 -20.75 5.75 -1.11
C ARG A 44 -21.49 6.76 -2.00
N LYS A 45 -21.55 8.04 -1.60
CA LYS A 45 -22.19 9.11 -2.39
C LYS A 45 -21.29 9.64 -3.50
N PHE A 46 -19.99 9.40 -3.42
CA PHE A 46 -19.01 9.83 -4.40
C PHE A 46 -18.82 8.76 -5.49
N THR A 47 -18.54 9.22 -6.70
CA THR A 47 -18.14 8.36 -7.81
C THR A 47 -16.74 7.80 -7.59
N SER A 48 -16.41 6.71 -8.28
CA SER A 48 -15.05 6.15 -8.24
C SER A 48 -13.99 7.15 -8.71
N ILE A 49 -14.33 8.05 -9.64
CA ILE A 49 -13.42 9.08 -10.13
C ILE A 49 -13.13 10.10 -9.03
N GLU A 50 -14.16 10.62 -8.35
CA GLU A 50 -13.97 11.58 -7.24
C GLU A 50 -13.16 10.97 -6.09
N ILE A 51 -13.36 9.68 -5.81
CA ILE A 51 -12.57 8.95 -4.81
C ILE A 51 -11.10 8.87 -5.24
N LEU A 52 -10.81 8.52 -6.50
CA LEU A 52 -9.45 8.43 -7.01
C LEU A 52 -8.76 9.81 -7.02
N GLU A 53 -9.47 10.87 -7.36
CA GLU A 53 -8.97 12.25 -7.29
C GLU A 53 -8.63 12.64 -5.84
N ALA A 54 -9.48 12.29 -4.88
CA ALA A 54 -9.21 12.51 -3.46
C ALA A 54 -7.99 11.71 -2.97
N VAL A 55 -7.82 10.47 -3.43
CA VAL A 55 -6.62 9.66 -3.15
C VAL A 55 -5.35 10.32 -3.69
N ASP A 56 -5.39 10.83 -4.93
CA ASP A 56 -4.27 11.57 -5.52
C ASP A 56 -3.93 12.84 -4.70
N ASN A 57 -4.94 13.53 -4.17
CA ASN A 57 -4.77 14.75 -3.38
C ASN A 57 -4.15 14.51 -2.00
N ILE A 58 -4.46 13.39 -1.32
CA ILE A 58 -3.89 13.07 0.00
C ILE A 58 -2.51 12.41 -0.08
N GLY A 59 -2.09 11.96 -1.27
CA GLY A 59 -0.83 11.27 -1.53
C GLY A 59 -1.05 9.80 -1.86
N SER A 60 -0.68 9.42 -3.09
CA SER A 60 -0.92 8.08 -3.64
C SER A 60 0.12 7.02 -3.25
N SER A 61 1.17 7.38 -2.51
CA SER A 61 2.15 6.43 -1.96
C SER A 61 2.77 6.90 -0.64
N ARG A 62 3.30 5.96 0.14
CA ARG A 62 4.03 6.25 1.38
C ARG A 62 5.54 6.28 1.13
N ARG A 63 6.23 7.15 1.87
CA ARG A 63 7.70 7.07 2.04
C ARG A 63 8.04 6.00 3.07
N HIS A 64 7.85 4.74 2.70
CA HIS A 64 8.08 3.52 3.51
C HIS A 64 8.22 2.33 2.55
N PRO A 65 8.92 1.22 2.89
CA PRO A 65 8.83 -0.03 2.12
C PRO A 65 7.39 -0.54 1.87
N ASP A 66 6.46 -0.12 2.72
CA ASP A 66 5.01 -0.29 2.57
C ASP A 66 4.45 0.90 1.79
N VAL A 67 4.81 0.95 0.50
CA VAL A 67 4.52 2.09 -0.38
C VAL A 67 3.03 2.23 -0.71
N VAL A 68 2.24 1.15 -0.59
CA VAL A 68 0.84 1.09 -1.06
C VAL A 68 -0.13 1.62 0.01
N THR A 69 -0.69 2.81 -0.22
CA THR A 69 -1.59 3.50 0.71
C THR A 69 -2.88 2.71 1.02
N PHE A 70 -3.47 2.08 0.00
CA PHE A 70 -4.70 1.30 0.11
C PHE A 70 -4.47 -0.13 -0.35
N GLY A 71 -4.56 -1.08 0.58
CA GLY A 71 -4.33 -2.49 0.31
C GLY A 71 -5.05 -3.37 1.34
N PRO A 72 -4.85 -4.69 1.26
CA PRO A 72 -5.37 -5.65 2.24
C PRO A 72 -5.01 -5.27 3.69
N HIS A 73 -5.91 -5.56 4.62
CA HIS A 73 -5.66 -5.53 6.07
C HIS A 73 -6.27 -6.76 6.74
N ILE A 74 -5.95 -7.00 8.01
CA ILE A 74 -6.56 -8.07 8.80
C ILE A 74 -7.98 -7.65 9.18
N ASP A 75 -8.99 -8.24 8.54
CA ASP A 75 -10.41 -7.87 8.66
C ASP A 75 -11.20 -8.78 9.61
N GLY A 76 -10.62 -9.91 10.04
CA GLY A 76 -11.30 -10.88 10.89
C GLY A 76 -12.27 -11.80 10.13
N ASP A 77 -12.39 -11.67 8.81
CA ASP A 77 -13.25 -12.47 7.94
C ASP A 77 -12.44 -13.14 6.83
N PHE A 78 -12.05 -12.38 5.79
CA PHE A 78 -11.21 -12.92 4.71
C PHE A 78 -9.79 -13.22 5.19
N PHE A 79 -9.21 -12.29 5.98
CA PHE A 79 -7.98 -12.47 6.72
C PHE A 79 -8.31 -12.55 8.22
N PRO A 80 -8.62 -13.75 8.75
CA PRO A 80 -9.04 -13.90 10.14
C PRO A 80 -7.89 -13.73 11.14
N CYS A 81 -6.65 -13.84 10.70
CA CYS A 81 -5.43 -13.72 11.50
C CYS A 81 -4.24 -13.36 10.61
N THR A 82 -3.06 -13.18 11.19
CA THR A 82 -1.87 -12.71 10.47
C THR A 82 -1.49 -13.64 9.31
N ILE A 83 -0.84 -13.08 8.28
CA ILE A 83 -0.38 -13.88 7.13
C ILE A 83 0.57 -15.01 7.57
N GLN A 84 1.36 -14.79 8.63
CA GLN A 84 2.27 -15.79 9.19
C GLN A 84 1.49 -16.96 9.81
N GLU A 85 0.44 -16.68 10.59
CA GLU A 85 -0.43 -17.71 11.16
C GLU A 85 -1.17 -18.47 10.07
N LEU A 86 -1.70 -17.77 9.07
CA LEU A 86 -2.33 -18.38 7.90
C LEU A 86 -1.36 -19.26 7.12
N ALA A 87 -0.10 -18.84 6.93
CA ALA A 87 0.90 -19.63 6.23
C ALA A 87 1.24 -20.94 6.94
N VAL A 88 1.21 -20.95 8.29
CA VAL A 88 1.43 -22.15 9.10
C VAL A 88 0.21 -23.09 9.05
N ALA A 89 -1.00 -22.54 9.15
CA ALA A 89 -2.24 -23.32 9.20
C ALA A 89 -2.71 -23.83 7.82
N ALA A 90 -2.32 -23.14 6.74
CA ALA A 90 -2.82 -23.43 5.41
C ALA A 90 -2.42 -24.84 4.93
N PRO A 91 -3.33 -25.56 4.24
CA PRO A 91 -2.97 -26.78 3.54
C PRO A 91 -1.84 -26.54 2.55
N LYS A 92 -0.85 -27.43 2.51
CA LYS A 92 0.27 -27.33 1.57
C LYS A 92 -0.23 -27.36 0.13
N LYS A 93 0.14 -26.35 -0.66
CA LYS A 93 -0.12 -26.27 -2.10
C LYS A 93 1.21 -26.24 -2.84
N ARG A 94 1.29 -26.92 -3.99
CA ARG A 94 2.47 -26.78 -4.87
C ARG A 94 2.56 -25.33 -5.32
N THR A 95 3.68 -24.68 -4.99
CA THR A 95 3.91 -23.27 -5.27
C THR A 95 5.24 -23.11 -5.96
N LEU A 96 5.22 -22.42 -7.09
CA LEU A 96 6.40 -21.87 -7.73
C LEU A 96 6.45 -20.38 -7.37
N SER A 97 7.55 -19.91 -6.81
CA SER A 97 7.78 -18.49 -6.56
C SER A 97 9.08 -18.08 -7.22
N GLY A 98 9.06 -16.95 -7.92
CA GLY A 98 10.23 -16.39 -8.59
C GLY A 98 10.20 -14.88 -8.56
N ALA A 99 11.39 -14.30 -8.69
CA ALA A 99 11.62 -12.88 -8.88
C ALA A 99 12.59 -12.71 -10.07
N THR A 100 12.55 -11.57 -10.74
CA THR A 100 13.53 -11.19 -11.73
C THR A 100 14.75 -10.56 -11.06
N ASP A 101 15.86 -10.50 -11.78
CA ASP A 101 16.98 -9.68 -11.35
C ASP A 101 16.58 -8.19 -11.32
N GLN A 102 17.11 -7.46 -10.35
CA GLN A 102 16.99 -6.00 -10.24
C GLN A 102 15.54 -5.45 -10.18
N GLU A 103 14.56 -6.18 -9.64
CA GLU A 103 13.16 -5.68 -9.47
C GLU A 103 13.08 -4.35 -8.70
N SER A 104 13.94 -4.20 -7.69
CA SER A 104 14.04 -2.97 -6.89
C SER A 104 14.41 -1.74 -7.73
N GLY A 105 14.99 -1.93 -8.92
CA GLY A 105 15.33 -0.87 -9.86
C GLY A 105 14.11 -0.02 -10.23
N MET A 106 12.93 -0.64 -10.37
CA MET A 106 11.68 0.09 -10.63
C MET A 106 11.39 1.08 -9.49
N PHE A 107 11.54 0.66 -8.24
CA PHE A 107 11.19 1.44 -7.06
C PHE A 107 12.15 2.60 -6.79
N VAL A 108 13.43 2.47 -7.16
CA VAL A 108 14.46 3.47 -6.82
C VAL A 108 14.87 4.36 -8.00
N MET A 109 14.62 3.92 -9.25
CA MET A 109 15.07 4.66 -10.44
C MET A 109 13.93 5.41 -11.15
N ASN A 110 12.67 5.02 -10.91
CA ASN A 110 11.50 5.55 -11.62
C ASN A 110 10.71 6.53 -10.75
N GLU A 111 11.13 7.81 -10.80
CA GLU A 111 10.51 8.91 -10.05
C GLU A 111 9.12 9.34 -10.56
N ASP A 112 8.76 8.97 -11.80
CA ASP A 112 7.52 9.41 -12.46
C ASP A 112 6.31 8.52 -12.11
N THR A 113 6.54 7.38 -11.45
CA THR A 113 5.49 6.40 -11.17
C THR A 113 4.79 6.70 -9.85
N LYS A 114 3.70 7.49 -9.88
CA LYS A 114 2.93 8.01 -8.73
C LYS A 114 2.77 7.07 -7.52
N PHE A 115 2.53 5.78 -7.73
CA PHE A 115 2.32 4.79 -6.66
C PHE A 115 3.61 4.24 -6.00
N ILE A 116 4.79 4.60 -6.49
CA ILE A 116 6.11 4.26 -5.89
C ILE A 116 7.00 5.49 -5.65
N VAL A 117 6.53 6.71 -6.00
CA VAL A 117 7.29 7.97 -5.86
C VAL A 117 7.70 8.25 -4.41
N GLY A 118 6.99 7.71 -3.42
CA GLY A 118 7.31 7.91 -2.02
C GLY A 118 8.75 7.54 -1.64
N ILE A 119 9.42 6.64 -2.39
CA ILE A 119 10.76 6.14 -2.06
C ILE A 119 11.84 6.44 -3.13
N ALA A 120 11.44 6.79 -4.35
CA ALA A 120 12.40 7.13 -5.42
C ALA A 120 12.96 8.55 -5.20
N PRO A 121 14.29 8.73 -5.09
CA PRO A 121 14.85 10.07 -5.02
C PRO A 121 14.70 10.80 -6.36
N THR A 122 14.30 12.08 -6.29
CA THR A 122 14.27 12.93 -7.47
C THR A 122 15.66 13.09 -8.06
N LYS A 123 15.77 13.48 -9.34
CA LYS A 123 17.08 13.78 -9.98
C LYS A 123 17.96 14.70 -9.13
N GLU A 124 17.38 15.73 -8.52
CA GLU A 124 18.11 16.67 -7.65
C GLU A 124 18.56 16.02 -6.34
N GLN A 125 17.74 15.13 -5.78
CA GLN A 125 18.06 14.42 -4.54
C GLN A 125 19.19 13.41 -4.73
N ARG A 126 19.33 12.80 -5.92
CA ARG A 126 20.35 11.77 -6.19
C ARG A 126 21.79 12.24 -5.97
N GLU A 127 22.09 13.51 -6.21
CA GLU A 127 23.44 14.06 -6.02
C GLU A 127 23.84 14.17 -4.54
N SER A 128 22.86 14.32 -3.65
CA SER A 128 23.06 14.49 -2.20
C SER A 128 22.59 13.28 -1.39
N PHE A 129 22.01 12.27 -2.05
CA PHE A 129 21.42 11.11 -1.41
C PHE A 129 22.49 10.32 -0.64
N SER A 130 22.19 10.04 0.62
CA SER A 130 23.11 9.41 1.54
C SER A 130 22.42 8.29 2.33
N ARG A 131 23.21 7.58 3.14
CA ARG A 131 22.67 6.58 4.07
C ARG A 131 21.58 7.14 4.99
N ARG A 132 21.58 8.44 5.29
CA ARG A 132 20.60 9.09 6.17
C ARG A 132 19.23 9.25 5.51
N ASP A 133 19.18 9.14 4.19
CA ASP A 133 17.97 9.36 3.39
C ASP A 133 17.26 8.05 3.05
N LEU A 134 17.88 6.90 3.41
CA LEU A 134 17.30 5.58 3.30
C LEU A 134 16.05 5.48 4.19
N VAL A 135 15.06 4.80 3.63
CA VAL A 135 13.80 4.52 4.32
C VAL A 135 13.98 3.22 5.10
N ASP A 136 13.73 3.26 6.40
CA ASP A 136 13.80 2.09 7.28
C ASP A 136 12.64 1.10 7.02
#